data_AF-A0A9E0I440-F1
#
_entry.id   AF-A0A9E0I440-F1
#
_cell.length_a   1.000
_cell.length_b   1.000
_cell.length_c   1.000
_cell.angle_alpha   90.00
_cell.angle_beta   90.00
_cell.angle_gamma   90.00
#
_symmetry.space_group_name_H-M   'P 1'
#
loop_
_entity.id
_entity.type
_entity.pdbx_description
1 polymer ?
#
loop_
_entity_poly.entity_id
_entity_poly.type
_entity_poly.pdbx_seq_one_letter_code
_entity_poly.pdbx_strand_id
1 'polypeptide(L)'
;MTNEAYARVKIDALLAAQGWNPQDTTAVRYEVVLPDGTRADYVLCDRHGRSLAVIEAKRFAVSPNDAAAQAKAYAQQLGVPYIFLSNGHEVLFWEWQREAYPHPVKTLFKQDDLERRAASLTLRKDVSQVPIDRHIVERDYQIECIDTLCQQIVMGRRKLLVEMATGTGKTRTAAALIKRLFEANVVTRVLF
;
A
#
# COMPACT_ATOMS: atom_id res chain seq x y z
N MET A 1 16.61 -10.52 26.55
CA MET A 1 16.50 -10.02 25.16
C MET A 1 15.91 -8.63 25.21
N THR A 2 16.48 -7.66 24.48
CA THR A 2 15.88 -6.33 24.36
C THR A 2 14.52 -6.43 23.65
N ASN A 3 13.59 -5.51 23.92
CA ASN A 3 12.29 -5.46 23.23
C ASN A 3 12.40 -5.32 21.71
N GLU A 4 13.56 -4.86 21.21
CA GLU A 4 13.84 -4.77 19.78
C GLU A 4 14.25 -6.11 19.17
N ALA A 5 15.18 -6.85 19.81
CA ALA A 5 15.58 -8.17 19.35
C ALA A 5 14.38 -9.13 19.27
N TYR A 6 13.44 -9.04 20.22
CA TYR A 6 12.21 -9.81 20.20
C TYR A 6 11.27 -9.42 19.03
N ALA A 7 11.19 -8.13 18.70
CA ALA A 7 10.41 -7.66 17.55
C ALA A 7 11.00 -8.20 16.23
N ARG A 8 12.33 -8.16 16.08
CA ARG A 8 13.03 -8.69 14.90
C ARG A 8 12.78 -10.18 14.69
N VAL A 9 12.86 -11.01 15.75
CA VAL A 9 12.54 -12.44 15.67
C VAL A 9 11.13 -12.69 15.14
N LYS A 10 10.15 -11.89 15.56
CA LYS A 10 8.77 -11.99 15.04
C LYS A 10 8.66 -11.55 13.58
N ILE A 11 9.36 -10.49 13.19
CA ILE A 11 9.40 -10.01 11.80
C ILE A 11 10.03 -11.07 10.89
N ASP A 12 11.15 -11.67 11.31
CA ASP A 12 11.80 -12.77 10.57
C ASP A 12 10.87 -13.97 10.42
N ALA A 13 10.10 -14.31 11.45
CA ALA A 13 9.09 -15.37 11.38
C ALA A 13 7.97 -15.03 10.38
N LEU A 14 7.53 -13.78 10.32
CA LEU A 14 6.55 -13.32 9.32
C LEU A 14 7.12 -13.39 7.90
N LEU A 15 8.38 -12.99 7.71
CA LEU A 15 9.09 -13.10 6.43
C LEU A 15 9.16 -14.56 5.97
N ALA A 16 9.64 -15.45 6.84
CA ALA A 16 9.75 -16.88 6.56
C ALA A 16 8.38 -17.49 6.21
N ALA A 17 7.32 -17.13 6.94
CA ALA A 17 5.96 -17.59 6.65
C ALA A 17 5.41 -17.13 5.29
N GLN A 18 5.97 -16.05 4.72
CA GLN A 18 5.65 -15.56 3.37
C GLN A 18 6.62 -16.08 2.30
N GLY A 19 7.51 -17.01 2.65
CA GLY A 19 8.46 -17.63 1.72
C GLY A 19 9.68 -16.77 1.42
N TRP A 20 9.91 -15.68 2.16
CA TRP A 20 11.20 -14.99 2.11
C TRP A 20 12.25 -15.87 2.78
N ASN A 21 13.44 -15.95 2.19
CA ASN A 21 14.58 -16.64 2.79
C ASN A 21 15.50 -15.61 3.48
N PRO A 22 15.53 -15.54 4.83
CA PRO A 22 16.43 -14.66 5.59
C PRO A 22 17.92 -14.84 5.27
N GLN A 23 18.33 -16.04 4.82
CA GLN A 23 19.73 -16.34 4.51
C GLN A 23 20.10 -15.91 3.09
N ASP A 24 19.11 -15.59 2.25
CA ASP A 24 19.33 -15.13 0.89
C ASP A 24 19.44 -13.59 0.86
N THR A 25 20.67 -13.10 0.85
CA THR A 25 20.99 -11.67 0.81
C THR A 25 20.58 -11.00 -0.51
N THR A 26 20.17 -11.77 -1.52
CA THR A 26 19.59 -11.25 -2.75
C THR A 26 18.10 -10.97 -2.59
N ALA A 27 17.39 -11.68 -1.70
CA ALA A 27 15.97 -11.52 -1.44
C ALA A 27 15.69 -10.56 -0.26
N VAL A 28 16.43 -10.69 0.85
CA VAL A 28 16.29 -9.85 2.05
C VAL A 28 17.65 -9.31 2.45
N ARG A 29 17.78 -7.98 2.48
CA ARG A 29 18.99 -7.31 2.96
C ARG A 29 18.73 -6.71 4.32
N TYR A 30 19.63 -6.98 5.26
CA TYR A 30 19.59 -6.48 6.62
C TYR A 30 20.48 -5.26 6.75
N GLU A 31 20.07 -4.31 7.59
CA GLU A 31 20.94 -3.22 8.05
C GLU A 31 21.59 -2.44 6.90
N VAL A 32 20.79 -2.08 5.90
CA VAL A 32 21.28 -1.40 4.69
C VAL A 32 21.64 0.05 5.02
N VAL A 33 22.92 0.39 4.85
CA VAL A 33 23.40 1.77 5.00
C VAL A 33 22.97 2.60 3.79
N LEU A 34 22.32 3.72 4.07
CA LEU A 34 21.80 4.66 3.07
C LEU A 34 22.82 5.77 2.78
N PRO A 35 22.66 6.53 1.68
CA PRO A 35 23.56 7.63 1.32
C PRO A 35 23.79 8.69 2.41
N ASP A 36 22.80 8.93 3.26
CA ASP A 36 22.89 9.88 4.39
C ASP A 36 23.57 9.29 5.65
N GLY A 37 24.06 8.05 5.58
CA GLY A 37 24.68 7.33 6.69
C GLY A 37 23.69 6.68 7.66
N THR A 38 22.38 6.88 7.47
CA THR A 38 21.36 6.16 8.24
C THR A 38 21.25 4.70 7.77
N ARG A 39 20.46 3.91 8.50
CA ARG A 39 20.36 2.47 8.30
C ARG A 39 18.91 2.04 8.27
N ALA A 40 18.52 1.38 7.18
CA ALA A 40 17.23 0.70 7.07
C ALA A 40 17.34 -0.71 7.64
N ASP A 41 16.35 -1.14 8.44
CA ASP A 41 16.41 -2.43 9.12
C ASP A 41 16.36 -3.62 8.15
N TYR A 42 15.41 -3.57 7.21
CA TYR A 42 15.28 -4.58 6.15
C TYR A 42 14.95 -3.93 4.82
N VAL A 43 15.52 -4.47 3.75
CA VAL A 43 15.14 -4.16 2.37
C VAL A 43 14.76 -5.45 1.67
N LEU A 44 13.49 -5.53 1.26
CA LEU A 44 12.97 -6.63 0.45
C LEU A 44 13.25 -6.37 -1.02
N CYS A 45 13.75 -7.38 -1.71
CA CYS A 45 14.12 -7.29 -3.12
C CYS A 45 13.20 -8.17 -4.00
N ASP A 46 13.14 -7.86 -5.29
CA ASP A 46 12.51 -8.71 -6.29
C ASP A 46 13.38 -9.93 -6.63
N ARG A 47 12.86 -10.82 -7.48
CA ARG A 47 13.56 -12.01 -7.98
C ARG A 47 14.91 -11.73 -8.67
N HIS A 48 15.19 -10.47 -9.02
CA HIS A 48 16.41 -10.01 -9.67
C HIS A 48 17.35 -9.27 -8.69
N GLY A 49 17.02 -9.23 -7.40
CA GLY A 49 17.80 -8.54 -6.37
C GLY A 49 17.65 -7.01 -6.39
N ARG A 50 16.63 -6.47 -7.06
CA ARG A 50 16.33 -5.02 -7.04
C ARG A 50 15.42 -4.72 -5.86
N SER A 51 15.69 -3.64 -5.14
CA SER A 51 14.88 -3.26 -3.97
C SER A 51 13.43 -2.96 -4.35
N LEU A 52 12.48 -3.42 -3.54
CA LEU A 52 11.03 -3.25 -3.74
C LEU A 52 10.33 -2.66 -2.52
N ALA A 53 10.79 -2.98 -1.31
CA ALA A 53 10.20 -2.47 -0.10
C ALA A 53 11.24 -2.29 1.00
N VAL A 54 10.99 -1.35 1.90
CA VAL A 54 11.70 -1.23 3.17
C VAL A 54 10.80 -1.72 4.31
N ILE A 55 11.37 -2.40 5.30
CA ILE A 55 10.70 -2.67 6.58
C ILE A 55 11.44 -1.88 7.65
N GLU A 56 10.71 -1.05 8.37
CA GLU A 56 11.21 -0.34 9.55
C GLU A 56 10.68 -1.04 10.79
N ALA A 57 11.58 -1.56 11.62
CA ALA A 57 11.25 -2.25 12.85
C ALA A 57 11.25 -1.27 14.03
N LYS A 58 10.26 -1.41 14.92
CA LYS A 58 10.25 -0.74 16.22
C LYS A 58 10.22 -1.75 17.35
N ARG A 59 10.63 -1.27 18.52
CA ARG A 59 10.54 -2.04 19.77
C ARG A 59 9.09 -2.47 19.98
N PHE A 60 8.90 -3.68 20.51
CA PHE A 60 7.58 -4.29 20.71
C PHE A 60 6.53 -3.37 21.38
N ALA A 61 6.95 -2.53 22.33
CA ALA A 61 6.06 -1.63 23.08
C ALA A 61 5.74 -0.29 22.38
N VAL A 62 6.31 -0.02 21.21
CA VAL A 62 6.16 1.25 20.48
C VAL A 62 5.24 1.04 19.28
N SER A 63 4.42 2.05 18.98
CA SER A 63 3.58 2.06 17.78
C SER A 63 4.46 2.04 16.52
N PRO A 64 4.22 1.12 15.56
CA PRO A 64 4.96 1.14 14.30
C PRO A 64 4.75 2.42 13.51
N ASN A 65 3.58 3.07 13.66
CA ASN A 65 3.23 4.27 12.91
C ASN A 65 4.13 5.47 13.22
N ASP A 66 4.75 5.52 14.41
CA ASP A 66 5.68 6.59 14.81
C ASP A 66 6.90 6.65 13.89
N ALA A 67 7.18 5.56 13.18
CA ALA A 67 8.30 5.40 12.26
C ALA A 67 7.99 5.83 10.81
N ALA A 68 6.75 6.23 10.50
CA ALA A 68 6.31 6.44 9.12
C ALA A 68 7.17 7.47 8.36
N ALA A 69 7.49 8.60 9.00
CA ALA A 69 8.31 9.64 8.37
C ALA A 69 9.74 9.14 8.05
N GLN A 70 10.34 8.41 8.98
CA GLN A 70 11.67 7.81 8.83
C GLN A 70 11.66 6.77 7.70
N ALA A 71 10.72 5.83 7.73
CA ALA A 71 10.62 4.80 6.71
C ALA A 71 10.33 5.37 5.31
N LYS A 72 9.59 6.49 5.22
CA LYS A 72 9.38 7.21 3.97
C LYS A 72 10.68 7.84 3.44
N ALA A 73 11.50 8.43 4.31
CA ALA A 73 12.80 8.95 3.91
C ALA A 73 13.71 7.82 3.38
N TYR A 74 13.67 6.64 4.01
CA TYR A 74 14.42 5.47 3.53
C TYR A 74 13.92 4.98 2.18
N ALA A 75 12.60 4.88 2.00
CA ALA A 75 12.00 4.47 0.75
C ALA A 75 12.32 5.43 -0.40
N GLN A 76 12.38 6.75 -0.12
CA GLN A 76 12.80 7.78 -1.06
C GLN A 76 14.26 7.60 -1.51
N GLN A 77 15.17 7.38 -0.56
CA GLN A 77 16.60 7.17 -0.87
C GLN A 77 16.84 5.88 -1.65
N LEU A 78 16.10 4.82 -1.35
CA LEU A 78 16.19 3.53 -2.03
C LEU A 78 15.42 3.49 -3.36
N GLY A 79 14.58 4.49 -3.64
CA GLY A 79 13.72 4.52 -4.83
C GLY A 79 12.65 3.42 -4.87
N VAL A 80 12.17 2.97 -3.70
CA VAL A 80 11.22 1.85 -3.60
C VAL A 80 9.79 2.32 -3.32
N PRO A 81 8.75 1.66 -3.87
CA PRO A 81 7.36 2.11 -3.74
C PRO A 81 6.68 1.69 -2.42
N TYR A 82 7.22 0.70 -1.71
CA TYR A 82 6.54 0.07 -0.58
C TYR A 82 7.28 0.22 0.74
N ILE A 83 6.51 0.41 1.79
CA ILE A 83 6.99 0.47 3.17
C ILE A 83 6.17 -0.50 4.00
N PHE A 84 6.84 -1.26 4.86
CA PHE A 84 6.24 -1.92 6.00
C PHE A 84 6.76 -1.30 7.29
N LEU A 85 5.86 -1.11 8.26
CA LEU A 85 6.21 -0.70 9.61
C LEU A 85 5.78 -1.83 10.53
N SER A 86 6.66 -2.32 11.41
CA SER A 86 6.28 -3.38 12.34
C SER A 86 7.01 -3.30 13.67
N ASN A 87 6.32 -3.73 14.74
CA ASN A 87 6.90 -3.98 16.05
C ASN A 87 6.87 -5.47 16.42
N GLY A 88 6.63 -6.34 15.43
CA GLY A 88 6.48 -7.79 15.58
C GLY A 88 5.09 -8.25 16.01
N HIS A 89 4.21 -7.37 16.51
CA HIS A 89 2.79 -7.68 16.78
C HIS A 89 1.88 -7.12 15.68
N GLU A 90 2.08 -5.86 15.34
CA GLU A 90 1.35 -5.19 14.27
C GLU A 90 2.22 -5.03 13.03
N VAL A 91 1.59 -5.09 11.87
CA VAL A 91 2.21 -4.79 10.58
C VAL A 91 1.35 -3.74 9.88
N LEU A 92 1.95 -2.60 9.58
CA LEU A 92 1.37 -1.59 8.70
C LEU A 92 2.02 -1.68 7.33
N PHE A 93 1.23 -1.52 6.28
CA PHE A 93 1.70 -1.41 4.91
C PHE A 93 1.41 -0.01 4.38
N TRP A 94 2.29 0.50 3.51
CA TRP A 94 2.13 1.80 2.91
C TRP A 94 2.73 1.86 1.49
N GLU A 95 1.87 2.09 0.50
CA GLU A 95 2.27 2.50 -0.86
C GLU A 95 2.43 4.03 -0.89
N TRP A 96 3.53 4.52 -0.32
CA TRP A 96 3.69 5.91 0.15
C TRP A 96 3.58 7.01 -0.91
N GLN A 97 3.77 6.66 -2.18
CA GLN A 97 3.63 7.59 -3.29
C GLN A 97 2.17 7.87 -3.65
N ARG A 98 1.24 7.01 -3.20
CA ARG A 98 -0.17 7.04 -3.63
C ARG A 98 -1.16 6.97 -2.49
N GLU A 99 -0.79 6.39 -1.35
CA GLU A 99 -1.63 6.29 -0.16
C GLU A 99 -1.31 7.41 0.82
N ALA A 100 -2.34 7.98 1.44
CA ALA A 100 -2.16 9.09 2.37
C ALA A 100 -1.45 8.67 3.67
N TYR A 101 -1.71 7.44 4.15
CA TYR A 101 -1.21 6.94 5.43
C TYR A 101 -0.95 5.42 5.37
N PRO A 102 -0.04 4.90 6.23
CA PRO A 102 0.06 3.48 6.49
C PRO A 102 -1.27 2.89 6.99
N HIS A 103 -1.53 1.63 6.68
CA HIS A 103 -2.73 0.93 7.13
C HIS A 103 -2.41 -0.50 7.58
N PRO A 104 -3.18 -1.05 8.53
CA PRO A 104 -2.91 -2.36 9.09
C PRO A 104 -3.15 -3.48 8.07
N VAL A 105 -2.21 -4.42 8.02
CA VAL A 105 -2.30 -5.66 7.25
C VAL A 105 -2.08 -6.86 8.17
N LYS A 106 -2.60 -8.02 7.78
CA LYS A 106 -2.48 -9.24 8.60
C LYS A 106 -1.04 -9.75 8.69
N THR A 107 -0.25 -9.53 7.65
CA THR A 107 1.12 -10.04 7.52
C THR A 107 1.86 -9.29 6.41
N LEU A 108 3.17 -9.51 6.33
CA LEU A 108 4.00 -9.07 5.21
C LEU A 108 3.52 -9.72 3.90
N PHE A 109 3.85 -9.15 2.75
CA PHE A 109 3.45 -9.71 1.46
C PHE A 109 4.55 -10.61 0.89
N LYS A 110 4.15 -11.59 0.07
CA LYS A 110 5.09 -12.43 -0.68
C LYS A 110 5.85 -11.60 -1.72
N GLN A 111 7.02 -12.07 -2.12
CA GLN A 111 7.84 -11.43 -3.16
C GLN A 111 7.06 -11.24 -4.46
N ASP A 112 6.45 -12.30 -5.00
CA ASP A 112 5.63 -12.23 -6.23
C ASP A 112 4.41 -11.29 -6.09
N ASP A 113 3.86 -11.13 -4.90
CA ASP A 113 2.75 -10.19 -4.66
C ASP A 113 3.22 -8.74 -4.73
N LEU A 114 4.38 -8.43 -4.15
CA LEU A 114 4.99 -7.10 -4.26
C LEU A 114 5.36 -6.78 -5.72
N GLU A 115 5.95 -7.73 -6.44
CA GLU A 115 6.28 -7.57 -7.86
C GLU A 115 5.04 -7.33 -8.72
N ARG A 116 3.98 -8.12 -8.52
CA ARG A 116 2.71 -7.96 -9.25
C ARG A 116 2.07 -6.62 -8.96
N ARG A 117 2.12 -6.15 -7.71
CA ARG A 117 1.64 -4.81 -7.33
C ARG A 117 2.47 -3.73 -8.02
N ALA A 118 3.80 -3.83 -8.00
CA ALA A 118 4.69 -2.87 -8.63
C ALA A 118 4.44 -2.78 -10.15
N ALA A 119 4.27 -3.93 -10.81
CA ALA A 119 3.92 -3.99 -12.23
C ALA A 119 2.54 -3.37 -12.52
N SER A 120 1.57 -3.54 -11.62
CA SER A 120 0.24 -2.94 -11.77
C SER A 120 0.28 -1.40 -11.63
N LEU A 121 1.26 -0.85 -10.89
CA LEU A 121 1.41 0.60 -10.74
C LEU A 121 1.82 1.31 -12.03
N THR A 122 2.49 0.63 -12.95
CA THR A 122 2.88 1.21 -14.24
C THR A 122 1.72 1.29 -15.24
N LEU A 123 0.67 0.49 -15.03
CA LEU A 123 -0.51 0.44 -15.88
C LEU A 123 -1.64 1.38 -15.41
N ARG A 124 -1.55 1.89 -14.17
CA ARG A 124 -2.53 2.81 -13.60
C ARG A 124 -2.61 4.11 -14.38
N LYS A 125 -3.83 4.50 -14.75
CA LYS A 125 -4.14 5.80 -15.33
C LYS A 125 -4.64 6.73 -14.25
N ASP A 126 -4.56 8.03 -14.50
CA ASP A 126 -5.27 9.00 -13.68
C ASP A 126 -6.79 8.80 -13.86
N VAL A 127 -7.46 8.41 -12.77
CA VAL A 127 -8.91 8.16 -12.77
C VAL A 127 -9.70 9.42 -13.11
N SER A 128 -9.17 10.61 -12.81
CA SER A 128 -9.82 11.88 -13.15
C SER A 128 -9.97 12.07 -14.66
N GLN A 129 -9.07 11.48 -15.45
CA GLN A 129 -9.06 11.56 -16.91
C GLN A 129 -9.95 10.51 -17.59
N VAL A 130 -10.47 9.54 -16.83
CA VAL A 130 -11.42 8.55 -17.35
C VAL A 130 -12.83 9.14 -17.26
N PRO A 131 -13.61 9.22 -18.37
CA PRO A 131 -14.95 9.78 -18.34
C PRO A 131 -15.93 8.88 -17.56
N ILE A 132 -16.89 9.50 -16.88
CA ILE A 132 -18.00 8.76 -16.26
C ILE A 132 -18.97 8.29 -17.33
N ASP A 133 -19.37 7.02 -17.28
CA ASP A 133 -20.35 6.46 -18.20
C ASP A 133 -21.77 7.02 -17.94
N ARG A 134 -22.19 7.92 -18.83
CA ARG A 134 -23.51 8.59 -18.81
C ARG A 134 -24.67 7.65 -19.13
N HIS A 135 -24.42 6.46 -19.68
CA HIS A 135 -25.46 5.45 -19.85
C HIS A 135 -25.81 4.75 -18.53
N ILE A 136 -24.88 4.75 -17.56
CA ILE A 136 -25.12 4.21 -16.21
C ILE A 136 -25.65 5.29 -15.28
N VAL A 137 -25.14 6.53 -15.33
CA VAL A 137 -25.61 7.63 -14.46
C VAL A 137 -26.00 8.87 -15.26
N GLU A 138 -27.17 9.40 -14.96
CA GLU A 138 -27.76 10.52 -15.71
C GLU A 138 -27.91 11.79 -14.86
N ARG A 139 -27.86 11.67 -13.52
CA ARG A 139 -28.15 12.77 -12.59
C ARG A 139 -26.87 13.41 -12.07
N ASP A 140 -26.86 14.73 -12.00
CA ASP A 140 -25.68 15.53 -11.64
C ASP A 140 -25.10 15.15 -10.27
N TYR A 141 -25.94 14.93 -9.25
CA TYR A 141 -25.45 14.51 -7.93
C TYR A 141 -24.73 13.17 -7.93
N GLN A 142 -25.08 12.25 -8.86
CA GLN A 142 -24.39 10.96 -8.97
C GLN A 142 -23.01 11.17 -9.57
N ILE A 143 -22.90 12.06 -10.57
CA ILE A 143 -21.64 12.42 -11.23
C ILE A 143 -20.73 13.13 -10.23
N GLU A 144 -21.25 14.15 -9.54
CA GLU A 144 -20.52 14.88 -8.49
C GLU A 144 -20.02 13.94 -7.38
N CYS A 145 -20.86 13.00 -6.94
CA CYS A 145 -20.48 11.98 -5.98
C CYS A 145 -19.32 11.12 -6.49
N ILE A 146 -19.40 10.62 -7.73
CA ILE A 146 -18.34 9.79 -8.33
C ILE A 146 -17.04 10.58 -8.50
N ASP A 147 -17.09 11.82 -8.99
CA ASP A 147 -15.91 12.67 -9.13
C ASP A 147 -15.25 12.95 -7.77
N THR A 148 -16.05 13.27 -6.75
CA THR A 148 -15.54 13.48 -5.38
C THR A 148 -14.85 12.23 -4.85
N LEU A 149 -15.46 11.04 -5.03
CA LEU A 149 -14.84 9.77 -4.64
C LEU A 149 -13.52 9.52 -5.37
N CYS A 150 -13.48 9.77 -6.67
CA CYS A 150 -12.27 9.62 -7.48
C CYS A 150 -11.15 10.56 -7.00
N GLN A 151 -11.47 11.82 -6.70
CA GLN A 151 -10.52 12.78 -6.14
C GLN A 151 -9.96 12.31 -4.80
N GLN A 152 -10.80 11.83 -3.89
CA GLN A 152 -10.33 11.31 -2.59
C GLN A 152 -9.46 10.05 -2.75
N ILE A 153 -9.79 9.17 -3.71
CA ILE A 153 -8.94 8.01 -4.05
C ILE A 153 -7.58 8.47 -4.58
N VAL A 154 -7.52 9.49 -5.44
CA VAL A 154 -6.26 10.09 -5.95
C VAL A 154 -5.45 10.71 -4.81
N MET A 155 -6.11 11.32 -3.82
CA MET A 155 -5.46 11.80 -2.60
C MET A 155 -5.02 10.66 -1.65
N GLY A 156 -5.19 9.40 -2.04
CA GLY A 156 -4.73 8.24 -1.29
C GLY A 156 -5.63 7.82 -0.14
N ARG A 157 -6.89 8.27 -0.12
CA ARG A 157 -7.89 7.81 0.86
C ARG A 157 -8.39 6.42 0.47
N ARG A 158 -8.26 5.46 1.39
CA ARG A 158 -8.67 4.06 1.18
C ARG A 158 -10.07 3.73 1.69
N LYS A 159 -10.62 4.55 2.59
CA LYS A 159 -11.95 4.37 3.18
C LYS A 159 -12.76 5.64 2.95
N LEU A 160 -13.93 5.47 2.34
CA LEU A 160 -14.84 6.55 1.97
C LEU A 160 -16.26 6.11 2.35
N LEU A 161 -17.07 7.05 2.81
CA LEU A 161 -18.48 6.84 3.13
C LEU A 161 -19.32 7.69 2.18
N VAL A 162 -20.33 7.07 1.58
CA VAL A 162 -21.31 7.75 0.72
C VAL A 162 -22.68 7.57 1.35
N GLU A 163 -23.30 8.67 1.73
CA GLU A 163 -24.65 8.68 2.26
C GLU A 163 -25.63 9.12 1.16
N MET A 164 -26.64 8.29 0.92
CA MET A 164 -27.66 8.54 -0.10
C MET A 164 -28.99 7.96 0.36
N ALA A 165 -30.06 8.75 0.23
CA ALA A 165 -31.42 8.30 0.51
C ALA A 165 -31.82 7.05 -0.31
N THR A 166 -32.85 6.32 0.14
CA THR A 166 -33.42 5.21 -0.65
C THR A 166 -34.06 5.74 -1.94
N GLY A 167 -33.98 4.97 -3.03
CA GLY A 167 -34.53 5.38 -4.33
C GLY A 167 -33.67 6.36 -5.16
N THR A 168 -32.57 6.91 -4.63
CA THR A 168 -31.71 7.87 -5.35
C THR A 168 -30.63 7.23 -6.24
N GLY A 169 -30.75 5.93 -6.55
CA GLY A 169 -29.87 5.28 -7.51
C GLY A 169 -28.48 4.88 -6.99
N LYS A 170 -28.33 4.57 -5.68
CA LYS A 170 -27.08 4.05 -5.07
C LYS A 170 -26.38 2.98 -5.91
N THR A 171 -27.15 2.00 -6.40
CA THR A 171 -26.62 0.90 -7.22
C THR A 171 -26.03 1.40 -8.54
N ARG A 172 -26.69 2.35 -9.22
CA ARG A 172 -26.20 2.94 -10.47
C ARG A 172 -24.94 3.78 -10.22
N THR A 173 -24.92 4.56 -9.14
CA THR A 173 -23.74 5.33 -8.73
C THR A 173 -22.53 4.42 -8.48
N ALA A 174 -22.73 3.33 -7.73
CA ALA A 174 -21.66 2.39 -7.44
C ALA A 174 -21.18 1.65 -8.70
N ALA A 175 -22.09 1.21 -9.58
CA ALA A 175 -21.73 0.55 -10.83
C ALA A 175 -20.89 1.47 -11.75
N ALA A 176 -21.26 2.75 -11.88
CA ALA A 176 -20.49 3.71 -12.66
C ALA A 176 -19.11 4.01 -12.06
N LEU A 177 -19.02 4.15 -10.72
CA LEU A 177 -17.74 4.27 -10.02
C LEU A 177 -16.84 3.06 -10.29
N ILE A 178 -17.37 1.85 -10.10
CA ILE A 178 -16.64 0.60 -10.30
C ILE A 178 -16.11 0.52 -11.73
N LYS A 179 -16.96 0.81 -12.73
CA LYS A 179 -16.56 0.84 -14.14
C LYS A 179 -15.38 1.78 -14.37
N ARG A 180 -15.47 3.02 -13.89
CA ARG A 180 -14.41 4.03 -14.03
C ARG A 180 -13.09 3.58 -13.38
N LEU A 181 -13.16 2.96 -12.20
CA LEU A 181 -11.98 2.46 -11.49
C LEU A 181 -11.29 1.30 -12.22
N PHE A 182 -12.06 0.43 -12.88
CA PHE A 182 -11.52 -0.64 -13.73
C PHE A 182 -10.85 -0.07 -14.99
N GLU A 183 -11.50 0.87 -15.68
CA GLU A 183 -10.95 1.50 -16.89
C GLU A 183 -9.65 2.31 -16.62
N ALA A 184 -9.52 2.82 -15.39
CA ALA A 184 -8.32 3.48 -14.89
C ALA A 184 -7.24 2.51 -14.37
N ASN A 185 -7.48 1.20 -14.37
CA ASN A 185 -6.63 0.17 -13.75
C ASN A 185 -6.33 0.42 -12.25
N VAL A 186 -7.20 1.16 -11.54
CA VAL A 186 -7.03 1.45 -10.11
C VAL A 186 -7.38 0.22 -9.27
N VAL A 187 -8.38 -0.55 -9.71
CA VAL A 187 -8.85 -1.80 -9.08
C VAL A 187 -8.80 -2.95 -10.07
N THR A 188 -8.63 -4.17 -9.55
CA THR A 188 -8.65 -5.42 -10.34
C THR A 188 -9.75 -6.39 -9.91
N ARG A 189 -10.32 -6.19 -8.72
CA ARG A 189 -11.43 -6.96 -8.18
C ARG A 189 -12.28 -6.05 -7.32
N VAL A 190 -13.59 -6.29 -7.34
CA VAL A 190 -14.56 -5.58 -6.51
C VAL A 190 -15.49 -6.59 -5.88
N LEU A 191 -15.73 -6.43 -4.58
CA LEU A 191 -16.84 -7.08 -3.87
C LEU A 191 -17.94 -6.03 -3.79
N PHE A 192 -19.06 -6.29 -4.46
CA PHE A 192 -20.21 -5.39 -4.53
C PHE A 192 -21.48 -6.13 -4.08
#